data_AF-A0A484MU77-F1
#
_entry.id   AF-A0A484MU77-F1
#
_cell.length_a   1.000
_cell.length_b   1.000
_cell.length_c   1.000
_cell.angle_alpha   90.00
_cell.angle_beta   90.00
_cell.angle_gamma   90.00
#
_symmetry.space_group_name_H-M   'P 1'
#
loop_
_entity.id
_entity.type
_entity.pdbx_description
1 polymer ?
#
loop_
_entity_poly.entity_id
_entity_poly.type
_entity_poly.pdbx_seq_one_letter_code
_entity_poly.pdbx_strand_id
1 'polypeptide(L)'
;MCLKGDEIGISSNCIEKEDPNKDIPTLDDVDKPQDNIVTSLAEKAMSIASPVVPTKDGEVDQERLVAMLAELGQRGGLFRFIGKFALLWGGLRGAMSLTDKLLSFLHIAERPLFQRIFAFMCMVLVLWSPVAVPLLPTLVCSWTTHSPSKTAELVCIVGLYISVMLLVTIWGKRIRGYRNPLERYGLDLTSLSQAQDFIKGLVGGVILVLLYYSVNSLVGSVHFHMPITFPPSSSAALASLKIFSQMVLLAFQGLTTATGVAMIEELIFRSWLPDEIASDLGHNQGIIISGLAFSVFQRSAWAVPGLWMLSLALSGLRTRKKGSLSLPIGVRAGILASNNFLRMEGFLVPGSKSPPWLTGASSFQPFSGATGLAIALFLAVLVYPRDTKKMSRPMKD
;
A
#
# COMPACT_ATOMS: atom_id res chain seq x y z
N MET A 1 -4.06 -12.86 -69.15
CA MET A 1 -3.54 -11.56 -69.64
C MET A 1 -2.71 -10.98 -68.50
N CYS A 2 -1.39 -11.19 -68.49
CA CYS A 2 -0.36 -10.31 -69.09
C CYS A 2 -0.27 -8.98 -68.31
N LEU A 3 0.84 -8.45 -67.79
CA LEU A 3 2.30 -8.69 -67.75
C LEU A 3 2.80 -7.83 -66.55
N LYS A 4 3.70 -8.26 -65.65
CA LYS A 4 5.19 -8.15 -65.69
C LYS A 4 5.73 -6.72 -65.93
N GLY A 5 6.68 -6.27 -65.11
CA GLY A 5 7.67 -5.27 -65.55
C GLY A 5 8.31 -4.38 -64.49
N ASP A 6 9.45 -4.84 -64.02
CA ASP A 6 10.55 -4.18 -63.31
C ASP A 6 11.16 -2.89 -63.95
N GLU A 7 11.96 -2.21 -63.11
CA GLU A 7 13.24 -1.49 -63.40
C GLU A 7 13.33 0.01 -63.83
N ILE A 8 14.05 0.76 -62.96
CA ILE A 8 15.29 1.58 -63.17
C ILE A 8 15.28 2.92 -63.96
N GLY A 9 15.81 3.95 -63.28
CA GLY A 9 16.88 4.86 -63.79
C GLY A 9 16.46 6.32 -64.06
N ILE A 10 17.28 7.38 -63.91
CA ILE A 10 18.73 7.60 -63.68
C ILE A 10 18.96 9.13 -63.40
N SER A 11 20.12 9.48 -62.81
CA SER A 11 20.92 10.75 -62.91
C SER A 11 20.82 11.75 -61.74
N SER A 12 21.90 12.29 -61.13
CA SER A 12 23.34 12.28 -61.47
C SER A 12 24.24 12.78 -60.30
N ASN A 13 25.41 12.12 -60.09
CA ASN A 13 26.81 12.63 -59.89
C ASN A 13 27.18 13.60 -58.72
N CYS A 14 28.34 13.57 -58.01
CA CYS A 14 29.72 12.97 -58.11
C CYS A 14 30.26 12.75 -56.65
N ILE A 15 30.88 11.62 -56.23
CA ILE A 15 32.29 11.12 -56.31
C ILE A 15 33.41 12.05 -55.77
N GLU A 16 34.10 11.63 -54.69
CA GLU A 16 35.57 11.36 -54.54
C GLU A 16 35.88 10.85 -53.09
N LYS A 17 36.05 9.55 -52.80
CA LYS A 17 37.25 8.67 -52.69
C LYS A 17 38.41 9.11 -51.78
N GLU A 18 38.70 8.33 -50.72
CA GLU A 18 40.03 7.75 -50.41
C GLU A 18 40.03 6.75 -49.21
N ASP A 19 40.85 5.70 -49.33
CA ASP A 19 41.32 4.65 -48.40
C ASP A 19 42.69 4.18 -49.00
N PRO A 20 43.71 3.54 -48.35
CA PRO A 20 43.79 2.93 -47.00
C PRO A 20 45.15 3.01 -46.23
N ASN A 21 45.10 2.65 -44.94
CA ASN A 21 46.04 1.87 -44.09
C ASN A 21 47.60 1.90 -44.24
N LYS A 22 48.31 2.27 -43.16
CA LYS A 22 49.57 1.71 -42.54
C LYS A 22 50.31 2.84 -41.75
N ASP A 23 50.95 2.72 -40.58
CA ASP A 23 51.74 1.67 -39.90
C ASP A 23 51.77 1.91 -38.36
N ILE A 24 52.17 0.89 -37.59
CA ILE A 24 52.54 0.93 -36.14
C ILE A 24 54.08 1.04 -36.03
N PRO A 25 54.65 1.79 -35.06
CA PRO A 25 55.37 1.13 -33.95
C PRO A 25 55.20 1.79 -32.56
N THR A 26 55.48 0.97 -31.55
CA THR A 26 55.37 1.09 -30.08
C THR A 26 56.46 1.90 -29.37
N LEU A 27 56.18 2.16 -28.08
CA LEU A 27 57.04 2.51 -26.91
C LEU A 27 57.31 4.01 -26.69
N ASP A 28 56.76 4.56 -25.60
CA ASP A 28 57.56 5.13 -24.51
C ASP A 28 56.72 5.52 -23.27
N ASP A 29 57.42 5.46 -22.16
CA ASP A 29 57.03 5.49 -20.75
C ASP A 29 56.61 6.88 -20.19
N VAL A 30 55.74 6.83 -19.15
CA VAL A 30 55.85 7.56 -17.86
C VAL A 30 55.70 9.11 -17.81
N ASP A 31 54.57 9.58 -17.27
CA ASP A 31 54.38 10.43 -16.06
C ASP A 31 53.20 11.46 -16.10
N LYS A 32 52.49 11.57 -14.97
CA LYS A 32 51.29 12.38 -14.60
C LYS A 32 51.57 13.91 -14.45
N PRO A 33 50.64 14.81 -13.98
CA PRO A 33 49.19 14.74 -13.65
C PRO A 33 48.36 15.92 -14.26
N GLN A 34 47.01 15.97 -14.38
CA GLN A 34 45.89 15.81 -13.44
C GLN A 34 45.66 16.92 -12.37
N ASP A 35 46.33 18.07 -12.46
CA ASP A 35 46.18 19.16 -11.47
C ASP A 35 45.22 20.31 -11.85
N ASN A 36 44.75 20.41 -13.10
CA ASN A 36 43.96 21.57 -13.56
C ASN A 36 42.44 21.48 -13.34
N ILE A 37 41.90 20.31 -13.01
CA ILE A 37 40.45 20.13 -12.85
C ILE A 37 40.01 20.34 -11.40
N VAL A 38 40.88 20.02 -10.44
CA VAL A 38 40.59 20.13 -9.00
C VAL A 38 40.64 21.59 -8.53
N THR A 39 41.52 22.40 -9.12
CA THR A 39 41.66 23.84 -8.82
C THR A 39 40.45 24.65 -9.28
N SER A 40 39.93 24.35 -10.48
CA SER A 40 38.71 24.98 -11.04
C SER A 40 37.44 24.64 -10.25
N LEU A 41 37.37 23.45 -9.66
CA LEU A 41 36.23 23.01 -8.84
C LEU A 41 36.30 23.59 -7.42
N ALA A 42 37.52 23.73 -6.87
CA ALA A 42 37.75 24.37 -5.58
C ALA A 42 37.46 25.88 -5.59
N GLU A 43 37.77 26.58 -6.69
CA GLU A 43 37.48 28.01 -6.83
C GLU A 43 35.97 28.28 -6.96
N LYS A 44 35.23 27.41 -7.67
CA LYS A 44 33.75 27.48 -7.72
C LYS A 44 33.06 27.08 -6.42
N ALA A 45 33.69 26.26 -5.59
CA ALA A 45 33.17 25.90 -4.26
C ALA A 45 33.39 27.02 -3.22
N MET A 46 34.45 27.83 -3.36
CA MET A 46 34.71 28.96 -2.45
C MET A 46 33.90 30.22 -2.75
N SER A 47 33.25 30.33 -3.91
CA SER A 47 32.41 31.48 -4.27
C SER A 47 30.97 31.40 -3.72
N ILE A 48 30.59 30.34 -2.99
CA ILE A 48 29.30 30.27 -2.29
C ILE A 48 29.50 30.69 -0.84
N ALA A 49 29.84 31.96 -0.65
CA ALA A 49 29.76 32.59 0.66
C ALA A 49 28.28 32.86 1.00
N SER A 50 27.72 32.06 1.91
CA SER A 50 26.67 32.55 2.82
C SER A 50 27.27 32.60 4.23
N PRO A 51 26.91 33.62 5.04
CA PRO A 51 27.62 33.92 6.26
C PRO A 51 27.36 32.85 7.32
N VAL A 52 28.44 32.27 7.82
CA VAL A 52 28.50 31.62 9.14
C VAL A 52 28.26 32.71 10.18
N VAL A 53 27.36 32.52 11.17
CA VAL A 53 27.58 32.56 12.65
C VAL A 53 26.25 32.17 13.39
N PRO A 54 26.21 32.03 14.73
CA PRO A 54 26.34 30.82 15.55
C PRO A 54 24.99 30.26 16.08
N THR A 55 25.06 29.04 16.61
CA THR A 55 24.02 28.38 17.39
C THR A 55 23.82 29.03 18.76
N LYS A 56 22.59 29.44 19.06
CA LYS A 56 22.08 29.49 20.43
C LYS A 56 20.95 28.47 20.49
N ASP A 57 21.17 27.43 21.30
CA ASP A 57 20.21 26.39 21.67
C ASP A 57 19.77 25.43 20.56
N GLY A 58 20.71 24.63 20.05
CA GLY A 58 20.56 23.17 19.81
C GLY A 58 19.38 22.57 19.04
N GLU A 59 18.39 23.34 18.58
CA GLU A 59 17.31 22.90 17.72
C GLU A 59 17.59 23.39 16.30
N VAL A 60 17.71 22.44 15.40
CA VAL A 60 17.80 22.69 13.97
C VAL A 60 16.50 23.38 13.55
N ASP A 61 16.61 24.65 13.19
CA ASP A 61 15.48 25.51 12.86
C ASP A 61 14.79 25.02 11.57
N GLN A 62 13.85 24.09 11.75
CA GLN A 62 13.20 23.33 10.69
C GLN A 62 12.39 24.22 9.75
N GLU A 63 11.98 25.41 10.20
CA GLU A 63 11.31 26.41 9.37
C GLU A 63 12.27 26.98 8.32
N ARG A 64 13.54 27.15 8.69
CA ARG A 64 14.60 27.63 7.78
C ARG A 64 15.03 26.56 6.78
N LEU A 65 15.01 25.28 7.17
CA LEU A 65 15.17 24.15 6.25
C LEU A 65 14.04 24.09 5.23
N VAL A 66 12.78 24.32 5.65
CA VAL A 66 11.63 24.37 4.74
C VAL A 66 11.72 25.58 3.81
N ALA A 67 12.15 26.74 4.31
CA ALA A 67 12.37 27.94 3.49
C ALA A 67 13.50 27.73 2.47
N MET A 68 14.64 27.16 2.88
CA MET A 68 15.75 26.85 1.97
C MET A 68 15.38 25.77 0.94
N LEU A 69 14.57 24.77 1.32
CA LEU A 69 14.06 23.77 0.38
C LEU A 69 13.05 24.35 -0.61
N ALA A 70 12.23 25.33 -0.18
CA ALA A 70 11.31 26.04 -1.04
C ALA A 70 12.05 26.97 -2.03
N GLU A 71 13.09 27.66 -1.58
CA GLU A 71 13.95 28.53 -2.40
C GLU A 71 14.79 27.71 -3.40
N LEU A 72 15.32 26.55 -2.99
CA LEU A 72 15.99 25.61 -3.89
C LEU A 72 15.04 25.03 -4.96
N GLY A 73 13.76 24.89 -4.64
CA GLY A 73 12.73 24.35 -5.54
C GLY A 73 12.40 25.24 -6.75
N GLN A 74 12.84 26.50 -6.73
CA GLN A 74 12.59 27.48 -7.79
C GLN A 74 13.61 27.39 -8.95
N ARG A 75 14.76 26.72 -8.75
CA ARG A 75 15.75 26.43 -9.81
C ARG A 75 15.39 25.11 -10.50
N GLY A 76 14.85 25.19 -11.72
CA GLY A 76 14.14 24.11 -12.42
C GLY A 76 14.83 22.73 -12.52
N GLY A 77 13.99 21.69 -12.67
CA GLY A 77 14.40 20.28 -12.78
C GLY A 77 13.86 19.40 -11.65
N LEU A 78 14.67 18.46 -11.15
CA LEU A 78 14.38 17.58 -9.99
C LEU A 78 13.95 18.38 -8.74
N PHE A 79 14.48 19.60 -8.59
CA PHE A 79 14.16 20.50 -7.48
C PHE A 79 12.71 21.03 -7.50
N ARG A 80 12.04 21.08 -8.65
CA ARG A 80 10.60 21.42 -8.71
C ARG A 80 9.75 20.38 -7.99
N PHE A 81 10.15 19.11 -8.02
CA PHE A 81 9.49 18.06 -7.26
C PHE A 81 9.75 18.23 -5.77
N ILE A 82 10.98 18.54 -5.38
CA ILE A 82 11.36 18.80 -3.99
C ILE A 82 10.58 19.99 -3.42
N GLY A 83 10.41 21.08 -4.18
CA GLY A 83 9.58 22.22 -3.77
C GLY A 83 8.10 21.84 -3.59
N LYS A 84 7.53 21.03 -4.49
CA LYS A 84 6.16 20.50 -4.33
C LYS A 84 6.02 19.58 -3.13
N PHE A 85 7.02 18.73 -2.87
CA PHE A 85 7.07 17.87 -1.69
C PHE A 85 7.21 18.68 -0.40
N ALA A 86 8.04 19.72 -0.38
CA ALA A 86 8.19 20.61 0.77
C ALA A 86 6.87 21.36 1.06
N LEU A 87 6.15 21.79 0.03
CA LEU A 87 4.84 22.43 0.18
C LEU A 87 3.79 21.44 0.70
N LEU A 88 3.73 20.23 0.16
CA LEU A 88 2.86 19.16 0.66
C LEU A 88 3.19 18.80 2.11
N TRP A 89 4.48 18.72 2.45
CA TRP A 89 4.95 18.43 3.79
C TRP A 89 4.60 19.56 4.77
N GLY A 90 4.76 20.82 4.36
CA GLY A 90 4.34 21.99 5.13
C GLY A 90 2.82 22.00 5.38
N GLY A 91 2.02 21.69 4.35
CA GLY A 91 0.57 21.54 4.46
C GLY A 91 0.15 20.40 5.39
N LEU A 92 0.82 19.24 5.30
CA LEU A 92 0.59 18.11 6.18
C LEU A 92 0.96 18.44 7.64
N ARG A 93 2.08 19.13 7.87
CA ARG A 93 2.47 19.58 9.21
C ARG A 93 1.48 20.60 9.78
N GLY A 94 1.01 21.54 8.96
CA GLY A 94 -0.06 22.46 9.32
C GLY A 94 -1.34 21.72 9.72
N ALA A 95 -1.77 20.75 8.91
CA ALA A 95 -2.94 19.92 9.21
C ALA A 95 -2.76 19.06 10.47
N MET A 96 -1.57 18.51 10.72
CA MET A 96 -1.26 17.79 11.96
C MET A 96 -1.36 18.71 13.19
N SER A 97 -0.79 19.92 13.12
CA SER A 97 -0.87 20.92 14.21
C SER A 97 -2.32 21.36 14.46
N LEU A 98 -3.11 21.56 13.41
CA LEU A 98 -4.54 21.87 13.53
C LEU A 98 -5.31 20.73 14.15
N THR A 99 -5.10 19.49 13.69
CA THR A 99 -5.73 18.29 14.24
C THR A 99 -5.40 18.15 15.71
N ASP A 100 -4.15 18.40 16.09
CA ASP A 100 -3.69 18.33 17.48
C ASP A 100 -4.37 19.40 18.36
N LYS A 101 -4.45 20.65 17.88
CA LYS A 101 -5.17 21.73 18.56
C LYS A 101 -6.66 21.44 18.69
N LEU A 102 -7.29 20.95 17.62
CA LEU A 102 -8.71 20.60 17.61
C LEU A 102 -9.01 19.48 18.61
N LEU A 103 -8.15 18.47 18.68
CA LEU A 103 -8.30 17.34 19.60
C LEU A 103 -8.29 17.79 21.07
N SER A 104 -7.35 18.70 21.40
CA SER A 104 -7.26 19.32 22.72
C SER A 104 -8.47 20.22 23.01
N PHE A 105 -8.86 21.06 22.06
CA PHE A 105 -9.95 22.01 22.22
C PHE A 105 -11.31 21.31 22.42
N LEU A 106 -11.61 20.29 21.63
CA LEU A 106 -12.91 19.61 21.63
C LEU A 106 -13.12 18.66 22.83
N HIS A 107 -12.12 18.47 23.70
CA HIS A 107 -12.15 17.53 24.84
C HIS A 107 -12.75 16.18 24.45
N ILE A 108 -12.29 15.64 23.32
CA ILE A 108 -12.90 14.46 22.68
C ILE A 108 -12.85 13.23 23.59
N ALA A 109 -11.90 13.18 24.52
CA ALA A 109 -11.76 12.12 25.50
C ALA A 109 -13.01 11.90 26.38
N GLU A 110 -13.80 12.95 26.64
CA GLU A 110 -14.98 12.89 27.52
C GLU A 110 -16.30 12.70 26.75
N ARG A 111 -16.23 12.67 25.41
CA ARG A 111 -17.42 12.59 24.54
C ARG A 111 -17.89 11.15 24.36
N PRO A 112 -19.21 10.93 24.12
CA PRO A 112 -19.75 9.61 23.84
C PRO A 112 -19.13 8.99 22.57
N LEU A 113 -19.04 7.67 22.52
CA LEU A 113 -18.48 6.87 21.43
C LEU A 113 -18.76 7.41 20.02
N PHE A 114 -20.04 7.66 19.70
CA PHE A 114 -20.44 8.09 18.35
C PHE A 114 -19.82 9.44 17.96
N GLN A 115 -19.68 10.37 18.90
CA GLN A 115 -19.02 11.65 18.65
C GLN A 115 -17.52 11.47 18.45
N ARG A 116 -16.88 10.53 19.16
CA ARG A 116 -15.46 10.21 18.96
C ARG A 116 -15.20 9.61 17.57
N ILE A 117 -16.04 8.68 17.13
CA ILE A 117 -15.96 8.08 15.78
C ILE A 117 -16.20 9.15 14.71
N PHE A 118 -17.22 9.99 14.87
CA PHE A 118 -17.49 11.08 13.94
C PHE A 118 -16.34 12.09 13.87
N ALA A 119 -15.79 12.46 15.02
CA ALA A 119 -14.63 13.34 15.09
C ALA A 119 -13.41 12.72 14.40
N PHE A 120 -13.15 11.42 14.58
CA PHE A 120 -12.09 10.71 13.86
C PHE A 120 -12.27 10.84 12.34
N MET A 121 -13.49 10.59 11.83
CA MET A 121 -13.79 10.73 10.40
C MET A 121 -13.54 12.15 9.89
N CYS A 122 -14.00 13.18 10.61
CA CYS A 122 -13.75 14.58 10.26
C CYS A 122 -12.26 14.93 10.26
N MET A 123 -11.50 14.45 11.25
CA MET A 123 -10.06 14.72 11.33
C MET A 123 -9.27 14.02 10.22
N VAL A 124 -9.68 12.82 9.80
CA VAL A 124 -9.07 12.17 8.62
C VAL A 124 -9.25 13.06 7.39
N LEU A 125 -10.44 13.63 7.20
CA LEU A 125 -10.70 14.54 6.06
C LEU A 125 -9.84 15.80 6.13
N VAL A 126 -9.68 16.40 7.32
CA VAL A 126 -8.79 17.55 7.52
C VAL A 126 -7.34 17.20 7.17
N LEU A 127 -6.85 16.05 7.65
CA LEU A 127 -5.47 15.62 7.44
C LEU A 127 -5.20 15.13 6.02
N TRP A 128 -6.23 14.67 5.31
CA TRP A 128 -6.17 14.28 3.90
C TRP A 128 -6.29 15.48 2.94
N SER A 129 -6.90 16.59 3.38
CA SER A 129 -7.12 17.78 2.56
C SER A 129 -5.87 18.33 1.85
N PRO A 130 -4.65 18.35 2.42
CA PRO A 130 -3.48 18.89 1.73
C PRO A 130 -3.09 18.08 0.49
N VAL A 131 -3.44 16.79 0.45
CA VAL A 131 -3.20 15.91 -0.70
C VAL A 131 -4.42 15.90 -1.63
N ALA A 132 -5.63 15.88 -1.08
CA ALA A 132 -6.86 15.80 -1.84
C ALA A 132 -7.14 17.09 -2.64
N VAL A 133 -7.00 18.26 -2.02
CA VAL A 133 -7.38 19.55 -2.62
C VAL A 133 -6.60 19.85 -3.91
N PRO A 134 -5.26 19.69 -3.99
CA PRO A 134 -4.52 19.91 -5.23
C PRO A 134 -4.87 18.92 -6.34
N LEU A 135 -5.30 17.70 -5.98
CA LEU A 135 -5.62 16.64 -6.94
C LEU A 135 -7.10 16.67 -7.37
N LEU A 136 -7.96 17.35 -6.62
CA LEU A 136 -9.40 17.42 -6.86
C LEU A 136 -9.75 17.88 -8.28
N PRO A 137 -9.15 18.94 -8.84
CA PRO A 137 -9.45 19.36 -10.22
C PRO A 137 -9.13 18.27 -11.25
N THR A 138 -7.99 17.59 -11.09
CA THR A 138 -7.57 16.49 -11.98
C THR A 138 -8.52 15.30 -11.87
N LEU A 139 -8.94 14.95 -10.65
CA LEU A 139 -9.90 13.87 -10.42
C LEU A 139 -11.26 14.19 -11.04
N VAL A 140 -11.77 15.40 -10.83
CA VAL A 140 -13.04 15.85 -11.45
C VAL A 140 -12.93 15.85 -12.98
N CYS A 141 -11.83 16.37 -13.54
CA CYS A 141 -11.61 16.33 -14.99
C CYS A 141 -11.57 14.88 -15.53
N SER A 142 -10.83 13.99 -14.86
CA SER A 142 -10.72 12.57 -15.26
C SER A 142 -12.08 11.85 -15.20
N TRP A 143 -12.91 12.20 -14.21
CA TRP A 143 -14.28 11.71 -14.10
C TRP A 143 -15.17 12.24 -15.24
N THR A 144 -15.11 13.55 -15.53
CA THR A 144 -15.91 14.15 -16.63
C THR A 144 -15.50 13.67 -18.02
N THR A 145 -14.23 13.31 -18.22
CA THR A 145 -13.68 12.87 -19.51
C THR A 145 -13.67 11.34 -19.66
N HIS A 146 -14.22 10.60 -18.68
CA HIS A 146 -14.18 9.14 -18.61
C HIS A 146 -12.78 8.52 -18.82
N SER A 147 -11.72 9.31 -18.62
CA SER A 147 -10.34 8.95 -18.87
C SER A 147 -9.59 8.93 -17.54
N PRO A 148 -9.53 7.77 -16.85
CA PRO A 148 -9.03 7.71 -15.49
C PRO A 148 -7.53 7.99 -15.43
N SER A 149 -7.15 9.02 -14.68
CA SER A 149 -5.75 9.29 -14.38
C SER A 149 -5.27 8.37 -13.26
N LYS A 150 -4.82 7.16 -13.63
CA LYS A 150 -4.38 6.11 -12.68
C LYS A 150 -3.41 6.63 -11.61
N THR A 151 -2.50 7.53 -11.99
CA THR A 151 -1.51 8.11 -11.07
C THR A 151 -2.14 9.02 -10.03
N ALA A 152 -3.08 9.90 -10.42
CA ALA A 152 -3.69 10.84 -9.48
C ALA A 152 -4.59 10.11 -8.47
N GLU A 153 -5.35 9.11 -8.93
CA GLU A 153 -6.17 8.27 -8.07
C GLU A 153 -5.30 7.51 -7.05
N LEU A 154 -4.21 6.89 -7.51
CA LEU A 154 -3.30 6.16 -6.63
C LEU A 154 -2.67 7.08 -5.58
N VAL A 155 -2.16 8.26 -5.98
CA VAL A 155 -1.58 9.22 -5.04
C VAL A 155 -2.62 9.70 -4.03
N CYS A 156 -3.87 9.91 -4.46
CA CYS A 156 -4.95 10.33 -3.59
C CYS A 156 -5.31 9.26 -2.54
N ILE A 157 -5.38 7.98 -2.96
CA ILE A 157 -5.63 6.83 -2.07
C ILE A 157 -4.46 6.64 -1.10
N VAL A 158 -3.22 6.65 -1.58
CA VAL A 158 -2.03 6.53 -0.73
C VAL A 158 -1.98 7.67 0.28
N GLY A 159 -2.30 8.89 -0.14
CA GLY A 159 -2.43 10.06 0.75
C GLY A 159 -3.45 9.83 1.86
N LEU A 160 -4.65 9.32 1.53
CA LEU A 160 -5.68 9.00 2.51
C LEU A 160 -5.19 7.98 3.54
N TYR A 161 -4.51 6.93 3.09
CA TYR A 161 -4.01 5.85 3.94
C TYR A 161 -2.91 6.35 4.89
N ILE A 162 -2.03 7.23 4.41
CA ILE A 162 -1.03 7.92 5.24
C ILE A 162 -1.71 8.82 6.27
N SER A 163 -2.72 9.61 5.88
CA SER A 163 -3.47 10.46 6.81
C SER A 163 -4.14 9.64 7.93
N VAL A 164 -4.75 8.50 7.60
CA VAL A 164 -5.32 7.59 8.60
C VAL A 164 -4.26 7.09 9.58
N MET A 165 -3.10 6.64 9.09
CA MET A 165 -1.99 6.17 9.94
C MET A 165 -1.47 7.24 10.90
N LEU A 166 -1.28 8.46 10.39
CA LEU A 166 -0.87 9.60 11.20
C LEU A 166 -1.92 9.91 12.25
N LEU A 167 -3.20 9.93 11.88
CA LEU A 167 -4.27 10.23 12.83
C LEU A 167 -4.36 9.18 13.94
N VAL A 168 -4.30 7.88 13.63
CA VAL A 168 -4.31 6.82 14.66
C VAL A 168 -3.13 7.00 15.63
N THR A 169 -1.96 7.39 15.11
CA THR A 169 -0.78 7.65 15.95
C THR A 169 -0.97 8.88 16.85
N ILE A 170 -1.47 9.99 16.31
CA ILE A 170 -1.75 11.22 17.08
C ILE A 170 -2.84 10.94 18.14
N TRP A 171 -3.90 10.23 17.75
CA TRP A 171 -5.03 9.89 18.61
C TRP A 171 -4.60 9.04 19.80
N GLY A 172 -3.81 7.98 19.56
CA GLY A 172 -3.29 7.12 20.62
C GLY A 172 -2.38 7.88 21.60
N LYS A 173 -1.55 8.80 21.10
CA LYS A 173 -0.66 9.61 21.95
C LYS A 173 -1.42 10.64 22.79
N ARG A 174 -2.40 11.32 22.20
CA ARG A 174 -3.10 12.45 22.82
C ARG A 174 -4.31 12.05 23.65
N ILE A 175 -5.20 11.20 23.12
CA ILE A 175 -6.41 10.80 23.83
C ILE A 175 -6.10 9.71 24.86
N ARG A 176 -5.31 8.70 24.46
CA ARG A 176 -5.04 7.52 25.29
C ARG A 176 -3.70 7.60 26.05
N GLY A 177 -2.88 8.62 25.79
CA GLY A 177 -1.61 8.83 26.49
C GLY A 177 -0.52 7.81 26.14
N TYR A 178 -0.64 7.08 25.03
CA TYR A 178 0.34 6.06 24.66
C TYR A 178 1.67 6.68 24.25
N ARG A 179 2.76 6.24 24.89
CA ARG A 179 4.13 6.65 24.53
C ARG A 179 4.49 6.22 23.10
N ASN A 180 4.22 4.96 22.77
CA ASN A 180 4.36 4.37 21.44
C ASN A 180 3.01 3.79 20.96
N PRO A 181 2.19 4.57 20.24
CA PRO A 181 0.85 4.14 19.82
C PRO A 181 0.87 2.89 18.93
N LEU A 182 1.74 2.82 17.92
CA LEU A 182 1.78 1.70 16.96
C LEU A 182 2.11 0.38 17.63
N GLU A 183 3.12 0.38 18.52
CA GLU A 183 3.52 -0.78 19.31
C GLU A 183 2.38 -1.23 20.23
N ARG A 184 1.70 -0.29 20.90
CA ARG A 184 0.55 -0.60 21.75
C ARG A 184 -0.63 -1.16 20.96
N TYR A 185 -0.85 -0.67 19.74
CA TYR A 185 -1.83 -1.24 18.83
C TYR A 185 -1.41 -2.59 18.26
N GLY A 186 -0.22 -3.10 18.57
CA GLY A 186 0.25 -4.43 18.18
C GLY A 186 1.02 -4.46 16.87
N LEU A 187 1.44 -3.29 16.38
CA LEU A 187 2.25 -3.13 15.19
C LEU A 187 3.67 -2.73 15.62
N ASP A 188 4.54 -3.71 15.79
CA ASP A 188 5.97 -3.45 15.93
C ASP A 188 6.72 -4.06 14.75
N LEU A 189 7.23 -3.14 13.92
CA LEU A 189 7.88 -3.43 12.64
C LEU A 189 9.33 -3.88 12.81
N THR A 190 9.88 -3.80 14.03
CA THR A 190 11.30 -4.07 14.30
C THR A 190 11.54 -5.51 14.74
N SER A 191 10.51 -6.19 15.24
CA SER A 191 10.63 -7.55 15.76
C SER A 191 10.59 -8.61 14.67
N LEU A 192 11.64 -9.43 14.61
CA LEU A 192 11.75 -10.58 13.70
C LEU A 192 10.62 -11.60 13.95
N SER A 193 10.20 -11.77 15.20
CA SER A 193 9.09 -12.67 15.55
C SER A 193 7.77 -12.23 14.92
N GLN A 194 7.54 -10.92 14.80
CA GLN A 194 6.36 -10.36 14.16
C GLN A 194 6.40 -10.55 12.64
N ALA A 195 7.57 -10.39 12.03
CA ALA A 195 7.75 -10.71 10.61
C ALA A 195 7.46 -12.19 10.32
N GLN A 196 7.90 -13.11 11.18
CA GLN A 196 7.55 -14.54 11.05
C GLN A 196 6.05 -14.78 11.19
N ASP A 197 5.39 -14.10 12.12
CA ASP A 197 3.94 -14.20 12.29
C ASP A 197 3.17 -13.60 11.11
N PHE A 198 3.68 -12.53 10.50
CA PHE A 198 3.18 -12.00 9.23
C PHE A 198 3.29 -13.03 8.10
N ILE A 199 4.45 -13.68 7.94
CA ILE A 199 4.63 -14.71 6.89
C ILE A 199 3.70 -15.91 7.13
N LYS A 200 3.58 -16.40 8.37
CA LYS A 200 2.63 -17.46 8.73
C LYS A 200 1.19 -17.04 8.42
N GLY A 201 0.84 -15.80 8.71
CA GLY A 201 -0.45 -15.23 8.36
C GLY A 201 -0.65 -15.21 6.85
N LEU A 202 0.33 -14.72 6.10
CA LEU A 202 0.31 -14.65 4.65
C LEU A 202 0.03 -16.01 4.03
N VAL A 203 0.80 -17.03 4.42
CA VAL A 203 0.60 -18.41 4.00
C VAL A 203 -0.80 -18.91 4.39
N GLY A 204 -1.26 -18.63 5.61
CA GLY A 204 -2.61 -18.97 6.04
C GLY A 204 -3.71 -18.34 5.19
N GLY A 205 -3.54 -17.08 4.78
CA GLY A 205 -4.46 -16.38 3.88
C GLY A 205 -4.50 -17.00 2.48
N VAL A 206 -3.33 -17.36 1.92
CA VAL A 206 -3.25 -18.09 0.64
C VAL A 206 -3.96 -19.44 0.74
N ILE A 207 -3.70 -20.21 1.80
CA ILE A 207 -4.33 -21.51 2.03
C ILE A 207 -5.86 -21.39 2.12
N LEU A 208 -6.39 -20.35 2.79
CA LEU A 208 -7.84 -20.12 2.85
C LEU A 208 -8.46 -19.88 1.48
N VAL A 209 -7.81 -19.08 0.64
CA VAL A 209 -8.29 -18.81 -0.73
C VAL A 209 -8.22 -20.07 -1.60
N LEU A 210 -7.11 -20.82 -1.52
CA LEU A 210 -6.98 -22.09 -2.23
C LEU A 210 -8.03 -23.10 -1.77
N LEU A 211 -8.23 -23.25 -0.47
CA LEU A 211 -9.27 -24.12 0.10
C LEU A 211 -10.65 -23.75 -0.43
N TYR A 212 -10.98 -22.46 -0.46
CA TYR A 212 -12.25 -21.98 -1.02
C TYR A 212 -12.41 -22.40 -2.49
N TYR A 213 -11.43 -22.12 -3.34
CA TYR A 213 -11.55 -22.45 -4.76
C TYR A 213 -11.47 -23.96 -5.02
N SER A 214 -10.73 -24.73 -4.23
CA SER A 214 -10.71 -26.19 -4.29
C SER A 214 -12.09 -26.79 -3.99
N VAL A 215 -12.76 -26.34 -2.92
CA VAL A 215 -14.12 -26.81 -2.60
C VAL A 215 -15.10 -26.45 -3.71
N ASN A 216 -15.05 -25.22 -4.23
CA ASN A 216 -15.92 -24.81 -5.34
C ASN A 216 -15.62 -25.54 -6.65
N SER A 217 -14.37 -25.94 -6.90
CA SER A 217 -14.00 -26.77 -8.05
C SER A 217 -14.55 -28.19 -7.93
N LEU A 218 -14.50 -28.80 -6.74
CA LEU A 218 -15.08 -30.12 -6.48
C LEU A 218 -16.60 -30.16 -6.68
N VAL A 219 -17.28 -29.05 -6.36
CA VAL A 219 -18.73 -28.90 -6.58
C VAL A 219 -19.06 -28.65 -8.07
N GLY A 220 -18.06 -28.38 -8.91
CA GLY A 220 -18.25 -28.05 -10.34
C GLY A 220 -18.64 -26.59 -10.58
N SER A 221 -18.41 -25.72 -9.59
CA SER A 221 -18.79 -24.31 -9.61
C SER A 221 -17.77 -23.39 -10.28
N VAL A 222 -16.49 -23.79 -10.28
CA VAL A 222 -15.39 -23.01 -10.82
C VAL A 222 -14.42 -23.97 -11.49
N HIS A 223 -14.02 -23.65 -12.72
CA HIS A 223 -12.99 -24.39 -13.42
C HIS A 223 -11.69 -23.61 -13.39
N PHE A 224 -10.61 -24.31 -13.06
CA PHE A 224 -9.26 -23.77 -13.18
C PHE A 224 -8.84 -23.86 -14.64
N HIS A 225 -8.58 -22.71 -15.26
CA HIS A 225 -7.95 -22.64 -16.56
C HIS A 225 -6.53 -22.11 -16.37
N MET A 226 -5.53 -22.73 -16.99
CA MET A 226 -4.18 -22.20 -17.03
C MET A 226 -3.98 -21.51 -18.38
N PRO A 227 -3.99 -20.16 -18.46
CA PRO A 227 -3.81 -19.40 -19.69
C PRO A 227 -2.33 -19.40 -20.12
N ILE A 228 -1.69 -20.56 -20.22
CA ILE A 228 -0.30 -20.66 -20.68
C ILE A 228 -0.32 -21.02 -22.16
N THR A 229 -0.35 -20.00 -23.03
CA THR A 229 -0.14 -20.20 -24.47
C THR A 229 1.36 -20.17 -24.74
N PHE A 230 1.99 -21.35 -24.86
CA PHE A 230 3.39 -21.44 -25.24
C PHE A 230 3.54 -21.10 -26.73
N PRO A 231 4.34 -20.10 -27.12
CA PRO A 231 4.62 -19.86 -28.53
C PRO A 231 5.40 -21.04 -29.11
N PRO A 232 5.00 -21.58 -30.28
CA PRO A 232 5.67 -22.72 -30.89
C PRO A 232 6.93 -22.25 -31.61
N SER A 233 8.09 -22.21 -30.94
CA SER A 233 9.41 -22.10 -31.62
C SER A 233 10.59 -22.26 -30.64
N SER A 234 11.80 -22.40 -31.18
CA SER A 234 13.09 -22.47 -30.49
C SER A 234 13.42 -21.27 -29.56
N SER A 235 12.58 -20.22 -29.55
CA SER A 235 12.63 -19.10 -28.59
C SER A 235 11.75 -19.30 -27.34
N ALA A 236 11.12 -20.48 -27.19
CA ALA A 236 10.17 -20.80 -26.13
C ALA A 236 10.72 -20.60 -24.72
N ALA A 237 12.00 -20.89 -24.46
CA ALA A 237 12.61 -20.71 -23.14
C ALA A 237 12.72 -19.24 -22.72
N LEU A 238 13.07 -18.35 -23.66
CA LEU A 238 13.16 -16.92 -23.40
C LEU A 238 11.76 -16.29 -23.26
N ALA A 239 10.80 -16.77 -24.06
CA ALA A 239 9.41 -16.37 -23.95
C ALA A 239 8.76 -16.81 -22.63
N SER A 240 9.01 -18.06 -22.17
CA SER A 240 8.51 -18.55 -20.88
C SER A 240 9.12 -17.80 -19.71
N LEU A 241 10.41 -17.47 -19.78
CA LEU A 241 11.07 -16.68 -18.74
C LEU A 241 10.51 -15.25 -18.66
N LYS A 242 10.15 -14.65 -19.80
CA LYS A 242 9.50 -13.33 -19.85
C LYS A 242 8.08 -13.37 -19.28
N ILE A 243 7.29 -14.39 -19.59
CA ILE A 243 5.94 -14.57 -19.01
C ILE A 243 6.05 -14.79 -17.49
N PHE A 244 6.98 -15.65 -17.06
CA PHE A 244 7.22 -15.90 -15.64
C PHE A 244 7.65 -14.62 -14.90
N SER A 245 8.59 -13.85 -15.46
CA SER A 245 9.04 -12.60 -14.83
C SER A 245 7.91 -11.57 -14.73
N GLN A 246 7.05 -11.49 -15.75
CA GLN A 246 5.87 -10.63 -15.73
C GLN A 246 4.86 -11.08 -14.65
N MET A 247 4.59 -12.39 -14.52
CA MET A 247 3.72 -12.90 -13.46
C MET A 247 4.28 -12.65 -12.07
N VAL A 248 5.60 -12.82 -11.86
CA VAL A 248 6.26 -12.53 -10.58
C VAL A 248 6.16 -11.04 -10.23
N LEU A 249 6.37 -10.16 -11.21
CA LEU A 249 6.26 -8.71 -11.01
C LEU A 249 4.83 -8.30 -10.62
N LEU A 250 3.82 -8.85 -11.31
CA LEU A 250 2.41 -8.60 -11.01
C LEU A 250 2.01 -9.15 -9.64
N ALA A 251 2.49 -10.34 -9.28
CA ALA A 251 2.27 -10.92 -7.95
C ALA A 251 2.90 -10.06 -6.85
N PHE A 252 4.12 -9.56 -7.06
CA PHE A 252 4.80 -8.68 -6.12
C PHE A 252 4.08 -7.35 -5.94
N GLN A 253 3.62 -6.73 -7.04
CA GLN A 253 2.81 -5.51 -6.99
C GLN A 253 1.47 -5.76 -6.27
N GLY A 254 0.81 -6.88 -6.56
CA GLY A 254 -0.42 -7.29 -5.87
C GLY A 254 -0.21 -7.52 -4.37
N LEU A 255 0.88 -8.16 -3.98
CA LEU A 255 1.22 -8.38 -2.57
C LEU A 255 1.54 -7.08 -1.84
N THR A 256 2.29 -6.18 -2.47
CA THR A 256 2.66 -4.88 -1.89
C THR A 256 1.41 -4.04 -1.63
N THR A 257 0.52 -3.94 -2.61
CA THR A 257 -0.75 -3.20 -2.48
C THR A 257 -1.69 -3.86 -1.46
N ALA A 258 -1.84 -5.18 -1.49
CA ALA A 258 -2.64 -5.94 -0.54
C ALA A 258 -2.14 -5.77 0.91
N THR A 259 -0.83 -5.77 1.11
CA THR A 259 -0.21 -5.59 2.43
C THR A 259 -0.45 -4.19 2.96
N GLY A 260 -0.24 -3.16 2.12
CA GLY A 260 -0.52 -1.78 2.50
C GLY A 260 -1.98 -1.59 2.90
N VAL A 261 -2.92 -2.14 2.11
CA VAL A 261 -4.35 -2.04 2.43
C VAL A 261 -4.71 -2.78 3.71
N ALA A 262 -4.29 -4.05 3.83
CA ALA A 262 -4.55 -4.87 5.01
C ALA A 262 -3.96 -4.25 6.28
N MET A 263 -2.77 -3.63 6.20
CA MET A 263 -2.13 -2.98 7.32
C MET A 263 -2.98 -1.84 7.90
N ILE A 264 -3.48 -0.95 7.05
CA ILE A 264 -4.30 0.19 7.51
C ILE A 264 -5.65 -0.29 8.04
N GLU A 265 -6.33 -1.14 7.27
CA GLU A 265 -7.65 -1.63 7.65
C GLU A 265 -7.61 -2.43 8.94
N GLU A 266 -6.65 -3.34 9.10
CA GLU A 266 -6.53 -4.10 10.34
C GLU A 266 -6.09 -3.19 11.51
N LEU A 267 -5.26 -2.16 11.29
CA LEU A 267 -4.98 -1.19 12.36
C LEU A 267 -6.26 -0.51 12.86
N ILE A 268 -7.12 -0.05 11.94
CA ILE A 268 -8.40 0.60 12.31
C ILE A 268 -9.33 -0.41 12.97
N PHE A 269 -9.64 -1.51 12.29
CA PHE A 269 -10.75 -2.38 12.68
C PHE A 269 -10.36 -3.41 13.74
N ARG A 270 -9.07 -3.70 13.95
CA ARG A 270 -8.61 -4.72 14.93
C ARG A 270 -7.94 -4.12 16.13
N SER A 271 -7.44 -2.89 16.04
CA SER A 271 -6.82 -2.22 17.17
C SER A 271 -7.58 -0.96 17.57
N TRP A 272 -7.56 0.09 16.76
CA TRP A 272 -8.09 1.40 17.17
C TRP A 272 -9.60 1.35 17.50
N LEU A 273 -10.45 0.87 16.58
CA LEU A 273 -11.90 0.90 16.74
C LEU A 273 -12.40 -0.03 17.87
N PRO A 274 -11.94 -1.31 17.98
CA PRO A 274 -12.28 -2.15 19.13
C PRO A 274 -11.83 -1.57 20.46
N ASP A 275 -10.64 -0.96 20.54
CA ASP A 275 -10.14 -0.36 21.78
C ASP A 275 -10.98 0.87 22.18
N GLU A 276 -11.46 1.62 21.20
CA GLU A 276 -12.34 2.78 21.39
C GLU A 276 -13.76 2.37 21.81
N ILE A 277 -14.28 1.26 21.30
CA ILE A 277 -15.57 0.69 21.71
C ILE A 277 -15.45 0.00 23.08
N ALA A 278 -14.33 -0.67 23.32
CA ALA A 278 -14.11 -1.43 24.55
C ALA A 278 -14.01 -0.55 25.80
N SER A 279 -13.63 0.73 25.66
CA SER A 279 -13.65 1.66 26.80
C SER A 279 -15.05 1.95 27.32
N ASP A 280 -16.09 1.84 26.48
CA ASP A 280 -17.45 2.24 26.82
C ASP A 280 -18.37 1.02 26.97
N LEU A 281 -18.22 0.00 26.11
CA LEU A 281 -19.12 -1.16 26.02
C LEU A 281 -18.45 -2.50 26.39
N GLY A 282 -17.14 -2.49 26.65
CA GLY A 282 -16.36 -3.68 26.99
C GLY A 282 -15.75 -4.43 25.80
N HIS A 283 -14.80 -5.33 26.10
CA HIS A 283 -13.92 -5.95 25.10
C HIS A 283 -14.66 -6.81 24.06
N ASN A 284 -15.56 -7.69 24.51
CA ASN A 284 -16.27 -8.60 23.61
C ASN A 284 -17.21 -7.84 22.66
N GLN A 285 -17.88 -6.80 23.15
CA GLN A 285 -18.70 -5.92 22.32
C GLN A 285 -17.85 -5.14 21.32
N GLY A 286 -16.67 -4.66 21.73
CA GLY A 286 -15.72 -4.00 20.83
C GLY A 286 -15.32 -4.87 19.64
N ILE A 287 -15.02 -6.15 19.87
CA ILE A 287 -14.68 -7.10 18.79
C ILE A 287 -15.87 -7.31 17.85
N ILE A 288 -17.07 -7.52 18.39
CA ILE A 288 -18.27 -7.84 17.60
C ILE A 288 -18.72 -6.63 16.76
N ILE A 289 -18.84 -5.46 17.38
CA ILE A 289 -19.30 -4.23 16.72
C ILE A 289 -18.28 -3.76 15.69
N SER A 290 -16.98 -3.76 16.02
CA SER A 290 -15.94 -3.41 15.05
C SER A 290 -15.92 -4.40 13.88
N GLY A 291 -16.15 -5.68 14.14
CA GLY A 291 -16.24 -6.67 13.07
C GLY A 291 -17.44 -6.47 12.15
N LEU A 292 -18.57 -6.06 12.69
CA LEU A 292 -19.75 -5.71 11.90
C LEU A 292 -19.46 -4.46 11.05
N ALA A 293 -18.89 -3.41 11.66
CA ALA A 293 -18.49 -2.20 10.95
C ALA A 293 -17.53 -2.49 9.79
N PHE A 294 -16.54 -3.37 10.02
CA PHE A 294 -15.64 -3.85 8.99
C PHE A 294 -16.38 -4.52 7.81
N SER A 295 -17.32 -5.42 8.10
CA SER A 295 -18.06 -6.14 7.07
C SER A 295 -18.92 -5.22 6.20
N VAL A 296 -19.55 -4.20 6.81
CA VAL A 296 -20.35 -3.19 6.10
C VAL A 296 -19.46 -2.28 5.25
N PHE A 297 -18.26 -1.95 5.74
CA PHE A 297 -17.31 -1.09 5.03
C PHE A 297 -16.81 -1.70 3.71
N GLN A 298 -16.79 -3.03 3.58
CA GLN A 298 -16.29 -3.75 2.41
C GLN A 298 -17.18 -3.68 1.15
N ARG A 299 -18.25 -2.85 1.15
CA ARG A 299 -19.12 -2.53 -0.01
C ARG A 299 -19.74 -3.73 -0.76
N SER A 300 -19.80 -4.92 -0.15
CA SER A 300 -20.46 -6.09 -0.73
C SER A 300 -21.48 -6.67 0.25
N ALA A 301 -22.77 -6.35 0.04
CA ALA A 301 -23.87 -6.77 0.92
C ALA A 301 -23.95 -8.30 1.06
N TRP A 302 -23.72 -9.04 -0.02
CA TRP A 302 -23.71 -10.51 -0.03
C TRP A 302 -22.54 -11.10 0.76
N ALA A 303 -21.42 -10.39 0.86
CA ALA A 303 -20.26 -10.83 1.61
C ALA A 303 -20.29 -10.45 3.10
N VAL A 304 -21.24 -9.61 3.54
CA VAL A 304 -21.32 -9.11 4.92
C VAL A 304 -21.26 -10.25 5.94
N PRO A 305 -22.08 -11.32 5.86
CA PRO A 305 -22.06 -12.38 6.87
C PRO A 305 -20.71 -13.12 6.92
N GLY A 306 -20.13 -13.45 5.75
CA GLY A 306 -18.86 -14.15 5.67
C GLY A 306 -17.69 -13.30 6.17
N LEU A 307 -17.66 -12.03 5.78
CA LEU A 307 -16.64 -11.07 6.22
C LEU A 307 -16.75 -10.73 7.70
N TRP A 308 -17.95 -10.74 8.26
CA TRP A 308 -18.16 -10.57 9.70
C TRP A 308 -17.58 -11.76 10.47
N MET A 309 -17.83 -13.00 10.04
CA MET A 309 -17.21 -14.17 10.66
C MET A 309 -15.68 -14.18 10.51
N LEU A 310 -15.18 -13.87 9.31
CA LEU A 310 -13.74 -13.72 9.08
C LEU A 310 -13.13 -12.67 10.01
N SER A 311 -13.83 -11.56 10.22
CA SER A 311 -13.42 -10.51 11.14
C SER A 311 -13.28 -11.01 12.57
N LEU A 312 -14.25 -11.77 13.08
CA LEU A 312 -14.18 -12.35 14.42
C LEU A 312 -13.01 -13.33 14.54
N ALA A 313 -12.75 -14.11 13.49
CA ALA A 313 -11.60 -15.01 13.42
C ALA A 313 -10.27 -14.26 13.51
N LEU A 314 -10.11 -13.17 12.73
CA LEU A 314 -8.91 -12.32 12.75
C LEU A 314 -8.68 -11.68 14.12
N SER A 315 -9.74 -11.18 14.76
CA SER A 315 -9.66 -10.67 16.14
C SER A 315 -9.21 -11.76 17.13
N GLY A 316 -9.67 -13.00 16.96
CA GLY A 316 -9.19 -14.11 17.77
C GLY A 316 -7.73 -14.48 17.52
N LEU A 317 -7.25 -14.39 16.26
CA LEU A 317 -5.83 -14.58 15.93
C LEU A 317 -4.96 -13.53 16.64
N ARG A 318 -5.41 -12.27 16.67
CA ARG A 318 -4.76 -11.18 17.42
C ARG A 318 -4.65 -11.52 18.90
N THR A 319 -5.74 -11.94 19.53
CA THR A 319 -5.76 -12.28 20.97
C THR A 319 -4.81 -13.44 21.29
N ARG A 320 -4.75 -14.47 20.44
CA ARG A 320 -3.81 -15.61 20.61
C ARG A 320 -2.35 -15.20 20.48
N LYS A 321 -2.06 -14.15 19.72
CA LYS A 321 -0.72 -13.58 19.55
C LYS A 321 -0.46 -12.39 20.47
N LYS A 322 -1.03 -12.40 21.68
CA LYS A 322 -0.81 -11.40 22.73
C LYS A 322 -1.06 -9.96 22.26
N GLY A 323 -1.97 -9.76 21.30
CA GLY A 323 -2.31 -8.45 20.76
C GLY A 323 -1.58 -8.05 19.47
N SER A 324 -0.66 -8.86 18.94
CA SER A 324 0.06 -8.54 17.70
C SER A 324 -0.87 -8.54 16.48
N LEU A 325 -0.76 -7.50 15.66
CA LEU A 325 -1.49 -7.33 14.41
C LEU A 325 -0.83 -8.03 13.22
N SER A 326 0.43 -8.42 13.34
CA SER A 326 1.22 -8.94 12.21
C SER A 326 0.60 -10.20 11.60
N LEU A 327 0.06 -11.10 12.44
CA LEU A 327 -0.64 -12.30 11.97
C LEU A 327 -1.96 -11.98 11.22
N PRO A 328 -2.93 -11.21 11.79
CA PRO A 328 -4.12 -10.76 11.06
C PRO A 328 -3.81 -10.03 9.75
N ILE A 329 -2.83 -9.12 9.76
CA ILE A 329 -2.39 -8.38 8.56
C ILE A 329 -1.90 -9.36 7.50
N GLY A 330 -1.07 -10.33 7.89
CA GLY A 330 -0.59 -11.39 6.99
C GLY A 330 -1.75 -12.16 6.36
N VAL A 331 -2.70 -12.65 7.17
CA VAL A 331 -3.86 -13.40 6.66
C VAL A 331 -4.66 -12.58 5.66
N ARG A 332 -4.95 -11.31 5.96
CA ARG A 332 -5.68 -10.42 5.05
C ARG A 332 -4.91 -10.07 3.80
N ALA A 333 -3.61 -9.78 3.91
CA ALA A 333 -2.75 -9.54 2.76
C ALA A 333 -2.72 -10.77 1.85
N GLY A 334 -2.63 -11.98 2.41
CA GLY A 334 -2.63 -13.24 1.66
C GLY A 334 -3.94 -13.46 0.91
N ILE A 335 -5.07 -13.24 1.59
CA ILE A 335 -6.40 -13.31 0.96
C ILE A 335 -6.52 -12.32 -0.21
N LEU A 336 -6.18 -11.05 0.01
CA LEU A 336 -6.30 -10.00 -1.02
C LEU A 336 -5.34 -10.26 -2.20
N ALA A 337 -4.09 -10.61 -1.91
CA ALA A 337 -3.06 -10.85 -2.92
C ALA A 337 -3.41 -12.07 -3.78
N SER A 338 -3.75 -13.21 -3.16
CA SER A 338 -4.13 -14.42 -3.90
C SER A 338 -5.40 -14.21 -4.71
N ASN A 339 -6.40 -13.51 -4.17
CA ASN A 339 -7.62 -13.25 -4.92
C ASN A 339 -7.38 -12.31 -6.11
N ASN A 340 -6.51 -11.31 -5.95
CA ASN A 340 -6.14 -10.43 -7.06
C ASN A 340 -5.31 -11.18 -8.12
N PHE A 341 -4.40 -12.05 -7.69
CA PHE A 341 -3.59 -12.88 -8.59
C PHE A 341 -4.46 -13.87 -9.38
N LEU A 342 -5.38 -14.57 -8.72
CA LEU A 342 -6.30 -15.51 -9.39
C LEU A 342 -7.31 -14.81 -10.31
N ARG A 343 -7.60 -13.53 -10.06
CA ARG A 343 -8.41 -12.70 -10.97
C ARG A 343 -7.64 -12.27 -12.22
N MET A 344 -6.31 -12.20 -12.16
CA MET A 344 -5.51 -11.87 -13.34
C MET A 344 -5.61 -12.99 -14.38
N GLU A 345 -5.65 -12.62 -15.66
CA GLU A 345 -5.54 -13.51 -16.82
C GLU A 345 -6.55 -14.68 -16.93
N GLY A 346 -7.65 -14.66 -16.17
CA GLY A 346 -8.75 -15.62 -16.36
C GLY A 346 -8.44 -17.03 -15.84
N PHE A 347 -7.60 -17.16 -14.79
CA PHE A 347 -7.32 -18.46 -14.16
C PHE A 347 -8.57 -19.18 -13.65
N LEU A 348 -9.64 -18.43 -13.38
CA LEU A 348 -10.89 -18.94 -12.86
C LEU A 348 -12.00 -18.64 -13.87
N VAL A 349 -12.57 -19.71 -14.44
CA VAL A 349 -13.76 -19.61 -15.29
C VAL A 349 -14.98 -20.04 -14.46
N PRO A 350 -15.99 -19.17 -14.30
CA PRO A 350 -17.24 -19.54 -13.61
C PRO A 350 -17.90 -20.74 -14.27
N GLY A 351 -18.28 -21.74 -13.48
CA GLY A 351 -19.06 -22.89 -13.95
C GLY A 351 -20.49 -22.46 -14.30
N SER A 352 -21.05 -23.06 -15.36
CA SER A 352 -22.32 -22.63 -15.96
C SER A 352 -23.59 -22.98 -15.17
N LYS A 353 -23.48 -23.68 -14.02
CA LYS A 353 -24.64 -24.30 -13.34
C LYS A 353 -24.73 -24.10 -11.83
N SER A 354 -23.96 -23.18 -11.23
CA SER A 354 -24.00 -23.00 -9.78
C SER A 354 -24.94 -21.88 -9.35
N PRO A 355 -25.77 -22.09 -8.32
CA PRO A 355 -26.66 -21.05 -7.84
C PRO A 355 -25.88 -19.93 -7.12
N PRO A 356 -26.26 -18.65 -7.31
CA PRO A 356 -25.51 -17.50 -6.78
C PRO A 356 -25.34 -17.49 -5.25
N TRP A 357 -26.23 -18.13 -4.49
CA TRP A 357 -26.12 -18.19 -3.03
C TRP A 357 -25.01 -19.13 -2.55
N LEU A 358 -24.61 -20.13 -3.35
CA LEU A 358 -23.59 -21.10 -2.99
C LEU A 358 -22.18 -20.55 -3.22
N THR A 359 -21.97 -19.95 -4.40
CA THR A 359 -20.65 -19.48 -4.88
C THR A 359 -20.47 -17.97 -4.75
N GLY A 360 -21.53 -17.24 -4.38
CA GLY A 360 -21.57 -15.79 -4.39
C GLY A 360 -22.05 -15.21 -5.71
N ALA A 361 -22.59 -13.98 -5.66
CA ALA A 361 -23.08 -13.24 -6.82
C ALA A 361 -21.98 -12.91 -7.84
N SER A 362 -20.71 -12.95 -7.42
CA SER A 362 -19.55 -12.85 -8.30
C SER A 362 -18.55 -13.92 -7.91
N SER A 363 -18.07 -14.71 -8.87
CA SER A 363 -17.14 -15.84 -8.63
C SER A 363 -15.80 -15.42 -8.00
N PHE A 364 -15.50 -14.12 -7.97
CA PHE A 364 -14.23 -13.54 -7.53
C PHE A 364 -14.27 -12.97 -6.11
N GLN A 365 -15.33 -13.21 -5.34
CA GLN A 365 -15.45 -12.81 -3.94
C GLN A 365 -15.60 -14.03 -3.03
N PRO A 366 -14.50 -14.57 -2.46
CA PRO A 366 -14.50 -15.87 -1.79
C PRO A 366 -15.37 -15.96 -0.53
N PHE A 367 -15.80 -14.83 0.03
CA PHE A 367 -16.65 -14.78 1.24
C PHE A 367 -18.10 -14.37 0.98
N SER A 368 -18.51 -14.29 -0.29
CA SER A 368 -19.86 -13.86 -0.69
C SER A 368 -20.88 -14.99 -0.83
N GLY A 369 -20.43 -16.24 -0.84
CA GLY A 369 -21.28 -17.43 -0.92
C GLY A 369 -21.30 -18.25 0.36
N ALA A 370 -22.21 -19.22 0.43
CA ALA A 370 -22.34 -20.15 1.56
C ALA A 370 -21.04 -20.91 1.88
N THR A 371 -20.28 -21.31 0.86
CA THR A 371 -18.98 -21.98 1.06
C THR A 371 -17.99 -21.08 1.81
N GLY A 372 -17.91 -19.81 1.42
CA GLY A 372 -17.07 -18.81 2.06
C GLY A 372 -17.48 -18.52 3.50
N LEU A 373 -18.78 -18.39 3.73
CA LEU A 373 -19.35 -18.24 5.07
C LEU A 373 -19.04 -19.45 5.96
N ALA A 374 -19.17 -20.68 5.44
CA ALA A 374 -18.88 -21.89 6.21
C ALA A 374 -17.40 -21.97 6.62
N ILE A 375 -16.47 -21.67 5.70
CA ILE A 375 -15.03 -21.63 6.00
C ILE A 375 -14.74 -20.53 7.05
N ALA A 376 -15.30 -19.33 6.87
CA ALA A 376 -15.10 -18.22 7.79
C ALA A 376 -15.69 -18.51 9.18
N LEU A 377 -16.88 -19.13 9.24
CA LEU A 377 -17.53 -19.54 10.49
C LEU A 377 -16.71 -20.63 11.20
N PHE A 378 -16.24 -21.64 10.46
CA PHE A 378 -15.37 -22.68 11.01
C PHE A 378 -14.10 -22.07 11.63
N LEU A 379 -13.42 -21.18 10.89
CA LEU A 379 -12.24 -20.49 11.37
C LEU A 379 -12.56 -19.61 12.59
N ALA A 380 -13.69 -18.90 12.58
CA ALA A 380 -14.15 -18.10 13.71
C ALA A 380 -14.34 -18.99 14.94
N VAL A 381 -15.11 -20.07 14.86
CA VAL A 381 -15.34 -20.99 15.99
C VAL A 381 -14.04 -21.58 16.54
N LEU A 382 -13.10 -21.91 15.66
CA LEU A 382 -11.82 -22.52 16.03
C LEU A 382 -10.90 -21.52 16.74
N VAL A 383 -10.91 -20.26 16.32
CA VAL A 383 -9.95 -19.24 16.75
C VAL A 383 -10.51 -18.29 17.82
N TYR A 384 -11.82 -18.09 17.85
CA TYR A 384 -12.49 -17.09 18.67
C TYR A 384 -12.07 -17.24 20.14
N PRO A 385 -11.75 -16.13 20.81
CA PRO A 385 -11.36 -16.16 22.21
C PRO A 385 -12.57 -16.61 23.03
N ARG A 386 -12.59 -17.88 23.43
CA ARG A 386 -13.46 -18.36 24.50
C ARG A 386 -12.80 -17.93 25.79
N ASP A 387 -13.49 -17.14 26.60
CA ASP A 387 -12.99 -16.58 27.85
C ASP A 387 -12.41 -17.68 28.78
N THR A 388 -11.12 -17.97 28.66
CA THR A 388 -10.38 -18.69 29.69
C THR A 388 -9.81 -17.66 30.65
N LYS A 389 -10.61 -17.44 31.71
CA LYS A 389 -10.28 -16.79 32.99
C LYS A 389 -10.01 -15.28 32.95
N LYS A 390 -10.83 -14.58 33.75
CA LYS A 390 -10.52 -13.31 34.44
C LYS A 390 -9.02 -13.13 34.65
N MET A 391 -8.35 -12.39 33.76
CA MET A 391 -7.11 -11.72 34.13
C MET A 391 -7.52 -10.42 34.82
N SER A 392 -7.92 -10.53 36.08
CA SER A 392 -7.83 -9.41 37.00
C SER A 392 -6.36 -9.04 37.11
N ARG A 393 -5.93 -7.97 36.43
CA ARG A 393 -4.83 -7.15 36.94
C ARG A 393 -5.17 -5.67 36.79
N PRO A 394 -4.80 -4.86 37.81
CA PRO A 394 -5.33 -3.53 38.03
C PRO A 394 -4.59 -2.48 37.19
N MET A 395 -5.21 -1.30 37.11
CA MET A 395 -4.66 -0.04 36.62
C MET A 395 -3.35 0.38 37.34
N LYS A 396 -2.61 1.26 36.64
CA LYS A 396 -1.43 2.06 37.03
C LYS A 396 -0.08 1.35 36.80
N ASP A 397 0.92 1.93 36.14
CA ASP A 397 1.26 3.35 35.89
C ASP A 397 1.49 3.70 34.41
#